data_AF-A0A6G7VRP9-F1
#
_entry.id   AF-A0A6G7VRP9-F1
#
_cell.length_a   1.000
_cell.length_b   1.000
_cell.length_c   1.000
_cell.angle_alpha   90.00
_cell.angle_beta   90.00
_cell.angle_gamma   90.00
#
_symmetry.space_group_name_H-M   'P 1'
#
loop_
_entity.id
_entity.type
_entity.pdbx_description
1 polymer ?
#
loop_
_entity_poly.entity_id
_entity_poly.type
_entity_poly.pdbx_seq_one_letter_code
_entity_poly.pdbx_strand_id
1 'polypeptide(L)'
;MGQGAAERKYDLLTALGAWGMGQGGAEAMLALRLSTLITARYNWRRDELTTGQREIAALWSVDTRTVKRQMARLRELGWLVLVRQGARGRVAVYRLNTAAILHATRDSFANVGPDFLARMTGDGTGNDSGAQPDGQARKQAGNVVRFPGIAEPDGQDAGWARISDRLQRANPHTHAAWIAGLAGRVEEDRLILRAPSRFHARHVSTHLRDTIYSMAALDGIRRISIEGIDR
;
A
#
# COMPACT_ATOMS: atom_id res chain seq x y z
N MET A 1 -4.46 4.28 -13.88
CA MET A 1 -3.96 2.95 -13.45
C MET A 1 -4.51 2.69 -12.04
N GLY A 2 -5.21 1.58 -11.85
CA GLY A 2 -6.10 1.36 -10.70
C GLY A 2 -5.38 1.09 -9.38
N GLN A 3 -5.86 1.77 -8.32
CA GLN A 3 -5.36 1.68 -6.94
C GLN A 3 -5.24 0.24 -6.42
N GLY A 4 -6.13 -0.67 -6.85
CA GLY A 4 -6.10 -2.08 -6.41
C GLY A 4 -4.86 -2.88 -6.83
N ALA A 5 -4.08 -2.47 -7.85
CA ALA A 5 -2.87 -3.19 -8.24
C ALA A 5 -1.67 -2.90 -7.32
N ALA A 6 -1.59 -1.68 -6.78
CA ALA A 6 -0.52 -1.27 -5.87
C ALA A 6 -0.71 -1.84 -4.46
N GLU A 7 -1.95 -2.05 -4.02
CA GLU A 7 -2.27 -2.69 -2.74
C GLU A 7 -1.95 -4.19 -2.78
N ARG A 8 -2.31 -4.89 -3.86
CA ARG A 8 -2.10 -6.34 -4.02
C ARG A 8 -0.65 -6.81 -3.82
N LYS A 9 0.35 -6.04 -4.24
CA LYS A 9 1.77 -6.40 -4.04
C LYS A 9 2.17 -6.34 -2.56
N TYR A 10 1.67 -5.35 -1.81
CA TYR A 10 2.00 -5.19 -0.41
C TYR A 10 1.22 -6.20 0.44
N ASP A 11 -0.01 -6.52 0.06
CA ASP A 11 -0.78 -7.57 0.73
C ASP A 11 -0.11 -8.94 0.56
N LEU A 12 0.40 -9.25 -0.64
CA LEU A 12 1.14 -10.49 -0.90
C LEU A 12 2.43 -10.59 -0.07
N LEU A 13 3.21 -9.51 0.00
CA LEU A 13 4.45 -9.49 0.78
C LEU A 13 4.18 -9.58 2.29
N THR A 14 3.13 -8.91 2.76
CA THR A 14 2.68 -8.97 4.16
C THR A 14 2.24 -10.39 4.53
N ALA A 15 1.44 -11.02 3.68
CA ALA A 15 0.99 -12.40 3.84
C ALA A 15 2.16 -13.40 3.90
N LEU A 16 3.12 -13.29 2.96
CA LEU A 16 4.32 -14.13 2.94
C LEU A 16 5.18 -13.94 4.20
N GLY A 17 5.37 -12.69 4.64
CA GLY A 17 6.14 -12.38 5.83
C GLY A 17 5.51 -12.97 7.09
N ALA A 18 4.21 -12.72 7.30
CA ALA A 18 3.47 -13.21 8.46
C ALA A 18 3.45 -14.75 8.51
N TRP A 19 3.21 -15.39 7.37
CA TRP A 19 3.25 -16.85 7.28
C TRP A 19 4.65 -17.41 7.52
N GLY A 20 5.68 -16.87 6.86
CA GLY A 20 7.05 -17.36 6.99
C GLY A 20 7.54 -17.29 8.43
N MET A 21 7.26 -16.20 9.14
CA MET A 21 7.61 -16.05 10.55
C MET A 21 6.88 -17.06 11.45
N GLY A 22 5.63 -17.43 11.13
CA GLY A 22 4.88 -18.45 11.86
C GLY A 22 5.38 -19.88 11.66
N GLN A 23 6.03 -20.19 10.54
CA GLN A 23 6.57 -21.54 10.27
C GLN A 23 7.98 -21.74 10.81
N GLY A 24 8.85 -20.71 10.72
CA GLY A 24 10.26 -20.82 11.06
C GLY A 24 11.09 -21.59 10.01
N GLY A 25 12.37 -21.85 10.34
CA GLY A 25 13.22 -22.77 9.58
C GLY A 25 13.32 -22.53 8.07
N ALA A 26 13.06 -23.58 7.29
CA ALA A 26 13.21 -23.56 5.83
C ALA A 26 12.10 -22.74 5.15
N GLU A 27 10.89 -22.77 5.70
CA GLU A 27 9.70 -22.06 5.23
C GLU A 27 9.85 -20.55 5.41
N ALA A 28 10.37 -20.10 6.56
CA ALA A 28 10.71 -18.70 6.80
C ALA A 28 11.71 -18.19 5.75
N MET A 29 12.76 -18.97 5.49
CA MET A 29 13.75 -18.63 4.47
C MET A 29 13.18 -18.69 3.04
N LEU A 30 12.26 -19.61 2.76
CA LEU A 30 11.58 -19.69 1.47
C LEU A 30 10.70 -18.45 1.23
N ALA A 31 9.95 -18.02 2.25
CA ALA A 31 9.15 -16.81 2.22
C ALA A 31 10.01 -15.55 2.01
N LEU A 32 11.15 -15.44 2.70
CA LEU A 32 12.10 -14.34 2.52
C LEU A 32 12.72 -14.33 1.11
N ARG A 33 13.13 -15.50 0.61
CA ARG A 33 13.67 -15.65 -0.76
C ARG A 33 12.66 -15.26 -1.81
N LEU A 34 11.40 -15.68 -1.67
CA LEU A 34 10.35 -15.27 -2.57
C LEU A 34 10.08 -13.77 -2.47
N SER A 35 9.97 -13.21 -1.26
CA SER A 35 9.71 -11.78 -1.05
C SER A 35 10.80 -10.89 -1.66
N THR A 36 12.07 -11.26 -1.49
CA THR A 36 13.21 -10.55 -2.09
C THR A 36 13.21 -10.66 -3.62
N LEU A 37 12.84 -11.82 -4.17
CA LEU A 37 12.73 -12.00 -5.62
C LEU A 37 11.58 -11.17 -6.20
N ILE A 38 10.43 -11.13 -5.51
CA ILE A 38 9.27 -10.34 -5.91
C ILE A 38 9.63 -8.85 -5.95
N THR A 39 10.21 -8.35 -4.86
CA THR A 39 10.54 -6.92 -4.71
C THR A 39 11.65 -6.46 -5.66
N ALA A 40 12.67 -7.29 -5.89
CA ALA A 40 13.83 -6.89 -6.69
C ALA A 40 13.68 -7.13 -8.20
N ARG A 41 12.83 -8.09 -8.61
CA ARG A 41 12.85 -8.62 -9.99
C ARG A 41 11.48 -8.87 -10.63
N TYR A 42 10.38 -8.83 -9.89
CA TYR A 42 9.06 -9.08 -10.49
C TYR A 42 8.55 -7.89 -11.29
N ASN A 43 8.17 -8.12 -12.54
CA ASN A 43 7.55 -7.11 -13.37
C ASN A 43 6.02 -7.17 -13.20
N TRP A 44 5.48 -6.35 -12.31
CA TRP A 44 4.05 -6.26 -12.04
C TRP A 44 3.20 -5.81 -13.24
N ARG A 45 3.78 -5.07 -14.19
CA ARG A 45 3.06 -4.63 -15.40
C ARG A 45 2.88 -5.78 -16.39
N ARG A 46 3.90 -6.64 -16.52
CA ARG A 46 3.90 -7.79 -17.42
C ARG A 46 3.43 -9.08 -16.76
N ASP A 47 3.29 -9.07 -15.43
CA ASP A 47 3.05 -10.24 -14.60
C ASP A 47 4.10 -11.34 -14.88
N GLU A 48 5.39 -10.99 -14.82
CA GLU A 48 6.47 -11.90 -15.22
C GLU A 48 7.70 -11.76 -14.32
N LEU A 49 8.32 -12.90 -14.02
CA LEU A 49 9.67 -13.02 -13.48
C LEU A 49 10.58 -13.62 -14.57
N THR A 50 11.57 -12.84 -15.00
CA THR A 50 12.57 -13.25 -15.99
C THR A 50 13.97 -12.96 -15.45
N THR A 51 14.47 -13.80 -14.55
CA THR A 51 15.78 -13.62 -13.89
C THR A 51 16.57 -14.91 -13.89
N GLY A 52 17.85 -14.83 -14.26
CA GLY A 52 18.71 -15.99 -14.41
C GLY A 52 19.12 -16.60 -13.07
N GLN A 53 19.43 -17.91 -13.05
CA GLN A 53 19.82 -18.59 -11.81
C GLN A 53 21.04 -17.97 -11.12
N ARG A 54 22.00 -17.44 -11.89
CA ARG A 54 23.19 -16.76 -11.36
C ARG A 54 22.84 -15.45 -10.64
N GLU A 55 21.90 -14.68 -11.17
CA GLU A 55 21.47 -13.42 -10.57
C GLU A 55 20.62 -13.68 -9.32
N ILE A 56 19.77 -14.72 -9.35
CA ILE A 56 19.02 -15.17 -8.17
C ILE A 56 19.97 -15.67 -7.08
N ALA A 57 21.00 -16.43 -7.46
CA ALA A 57 22.03 -16.91 -6.54
C ALA A 57 22.74 -15.75 -5.83
N ALA A 58 23.12 -14.71 -6.59
CA ALA A 58 23.72 -13.50 -6.03
C ALA A 58 22.73 -12.75 -5.11
N LEU A 59 21.48 -12.58 -5.53
CA LEU A 59 20.44 -11.92 -4.72
C LEU A 59 20.19 -12.63 -3.38
N TRP A 60 20.25 -13.96 -3.38
CA TRP A 60 20.00 -14.78 -2.20
C TRP A 60 21.25 -15.13 -1.40
N SER A 61 22.44 -14.72 -1.86
CA SER A 61 23.74 -15.10 -1.30
C SER A 61 23.90 -16.62 -1.13
N VAL A 62 23.53 -17.39 -2.15
CA VAL A 62 23.62 -18.86 -2.18
C VAL A 62 24.17 -19.37 -3.51
N ASP A 63 24.45 -20.67 -3.60
CA ASP A 63 24.83 -21.33 -4.83
C ASP A 63 23.63 -21.60 -5.78
N THR A 64 23.91 -21.81 -7.06
CA THR A 64 22.89 -22.07 -8.09
C THR A 64 22.15 -23.39 -7.90
N ARG A 65 22.73 -24.39 -7.23
CA ARG A 65 22.03 -25.64 -6.88
C ARG A 65 20.96 -25.38 -5.82
N THR A 66 21.26 -24.53 -4.83
CA THR A 66 20.25 -24.04 -3.87
C THR A 66 19.16 -23.27 -4.60
N VAL A 67 19.49 -22.39 -5.55
CA VAL A 67 18.48 -21.70 -6.37
C VAL A 67 17.56 -22.69 -7.09
N LYS A 68 18.13 -23.68 -7.79
CA LYS A 68 17.35 -24.71 -8.49
C LYS A 68 16.40 -25.43 -7.55
N ARG A 69 16.86 -25.83 -6.35
CA ARG A 69 16.05 -26.49 -5.33
C ARG A 69 14.89 -25.61 -4.85
N GLN A 70 15.15 -24.35 -4.53
CA GLN A 70 14.12 -23.44 -4.02
C GLN A 70 13.12 -23.05 -5.12
N MET A 71 13.58 -22.81 -6.35
CA MET A 71 12.70 -22.54 -7.49
C MET A 71 11.82 -23.75 -7.83
N ALA A 72 12.35 -24.98 -7.73
CA ALA A 72 11.56 -26.20 -7.86
C ALA A 72 10.49 -26.28 -6.76
N ARG A 73 10.86 -26.05 -5.50
CA ARG A 73 9.91 -26.04 -4.37
C ARG A 73 8.79 -25.02 -4.56
N LEU A 74 9.11 -23.79 -5.00
CA LEU A 74 8.10 -22.76 -5.28
C LEU A 74 7.12 -23.18 -6.39
N ARG A 75 7.57 -23.97 -7.36
CA ARG A 75 6.70 -24.53 -8.41
C ARG A 75 5.86 -25.70 -7.90
N GLU A 76 6.43 -26.57 -7.07
CA GLU A 76 5.72 -27.68 -6.43
C GLU A 76 4.58 -27.18 -5.55
N LEU A 77 4.80 -26.08 -4.83
CA LEU A 77 3.76 -25.38 -4.06
C LEU A 77 2.71 -24.69 -4.94
N GLY A 78 2.92 -24.64 -6.27
CA GLY A 78 2.06 -23.94 -7.21
C GLY A 78 2.19 -22.41 -7.16
N TRP A 79 3.16 -21.87 -6.40
CA TRP A 79 3.36 -20.42 -6.21
C TRP A 79 4.03 -19.76 -7.41
N LEU A 80 4.87 -20.51 -8.14
CA LEU A 80 5.43 -20.11 -9.43
C LEU A 80 4.90 -20.99 -10.57
N VAL A 81 4.26 -20.35 -11.54
CA VAL A 81 3.76 -20.98 -12.77
C VAL A 81 4.74 -20.71 -13.90
N LEU A 82 5.10 -21.75 -14.65
CA LEU A 82 5.94 -21.55 -15.83
C LEU A 82 5.13 -21.01 -16.98
N VAL A 83 5.54 -19.87 -17.53
CA VAL A 83 4.97 -19.33 -18.77
C VAL A 83 5.78 -19.78 -19.97
N ARG A 84 7.11 -19.74 -19.85
CA ARG A 84 8.02 -20.09 -20.94
C ARG A 84 9.26 -20.80 -20.44
N GLN A 85 9.59 -21.91 -21.08
CA GLN A 85 10.87 -22.59 -20.85
C GLN A 85 12.04 -21.72 -21.32
N GLY A 86 13.10 -21.68 -20.53
CA GLY A 86 14.37 -21.10 -20.96
C GLY A 86 15.04 -22.05 -21.96
N ALA A 87 15.52 -21.53 -23.09
CA ALA A 87 16.22 -22.31 -24.11
C ALA A 87 17.26 -21.46 -24.84
N ARG A 88 18.37 -22.07 -25.29
CA ARG A 88 19.45 -21.43 -26.08
C ARG A 88 19.88 -20.06 -25.51
N GLY A 89 20.27 -20.02 -24.24
CA GLY A 89 20.73 -18.79 -23.57
C GLY A 89 19.62 -17.86 -23.08
N ARG A 90 18.34 -18.16 -23.35
CA ARG A 90 17.21 -17.40 -22.80
C ARG A 90 16.81 -17.92 -21.43
N VAL A 91 16.46 -17.00 -20.54
CA VAL A 91 15.98 -17.30 -19.19
C VAL A 91 14.51 -17.75 -19.24
N ALA A 92 14.13 -18.66 -18.33
CA ALA A 92 12.75 -19.07 -18.15
C ALA A 92 11.88 -17.91 -17.62
N VAL A 93 10.62 -17.88 -18.06
CA VAL A 93 9.65 -16.87 -17.63
C VAL A 93 8.64 -17.52 -16.70
N TYR A 94 8.49 -16.94 -15.51
CA TYR A 94 7.54 -17.41 -14.49
C TYR A 94 6.48 -16.35 -14.18
N ARG A 95 5.34 -16.81 -13.70
CA ARG A 95 4.24 -16.02 -13.13
C ARG A 95 4.05 -16.38 -11.67
N LEU A 96 3.67 -15.41 -10.85
CA LEU A 96 3.20 -15.67 -9.49
C LEU A 96 1.76 -16.18 -9.55
N ASN A 97 1.48 -17.25 -8.80
CA ASN A 97 0.10 -17.62 -8.49
C ASN A 97 -0.30 -16.95 -7.18
N THR A 98 -0.69 -15.68 -7.26
CA THR A 98 -1.08 -14.88 -6.09
C THR A 98 -2.21 -15.56 -5.31
N ALA A 99 -3.19 -16.14 -5.99
CA ALA A 99 -4.30 -16.84 -5.33
C ALA A 99 -3.81 -18.04 -4.50
N ALA A 100 -2.92 -18.89 -5.05
CA ALA A 100 -2.36 -20.01 -4.32
C ALA A 100 -1.49 -19.57 -3.13
N ILE A 101 -0.71 -18.51 -3.29
CA ILE A 101 0.10 -17.96 -2.19
C ILE A 101 -0.83 -17.46 -1.08
N LEU A 102 -1.79 -16.59 -1.41
CA LEU A 102 -2.72 -16.04 -0.44
C LEU A 102 -3.51 -17.13 0.29
N HIS A 103 -3.98 -18.14 -0.43
CA HIS A 103 -4.65 -19.30 0.16
C HIS A 103 -3.75 -20.05 1.14
N ALA A 104 -2.50 -20.34 0.77
CA ALA A 104 -1.56 -21.05 1.63
C ALA A 104 -1.16 -20.26 2.88
N THR A 105 -1.21 -18.92 2.81
CA THR A 105 -0.84 -18.02 3.91
C THR A 105 -2.01 -17.57 4.78
N ARG A 106 -3.25 -17.99 4.44
CA ARG A 106 -4.49 -17.43 5.01
C ARG A 106 -4.56 -17.52 6.54
N ASP A 107 -4.04 -18.60 7.12
CA ASP A 107 -4.13 -18.86 8.56
C ASP A 107 -3.26 -17.86 9.34
N SER A 108 -2.34 -17.17 8.67
CA SER A 108 -1.49 -16.13 9.26
C SER A 108 -2.07 -14.72 9.13
N PHE A 109 -3.21 -14.52 8.46
CA PHE A 109 -3.80 -13.19 8.25
C PHE A 109 -4.24 -12.54 9.56
N ALA A 110 -4.76 -13.34 10.50
CA ALA A 110 -5.13 -12.86 11.83
C ALA A 110 -3.94 -12.29 12.61
N ASN A 111 -2.72 -12.79 12.36
CA ASN A 111 -1.49 -12.31 13.02
C ASN A 111 -1.07 -10.92 12.51
N VAL A 112 -1.52 -10.51 11.33
CA VAL A 112 -1.24 -9.17 10.77
C VAL A 112 -2.15 -8.12 11.40
N GLY A 113 -3.43 -8.48 11.57
CA GLY A 113 -4.43 -7.64 12.23
C GLY A 113 -5.82 -7.76 11.61
N PRO A 114 -6.85 -7.30 12.33
CA PRO A 114 -8.25 -7.47 11.94
C PRO A 114 -8.60 -6.76 10.63
N ASP A 115 -7.98 -5.61 10.33
CA ASP A 115 -8.19 -4.89 9.06
C ASP A 115 -7.65 -5.67 7.85
N PHE A 116 -6.44 -6.23 7.98
CA PHE A 116 -5.85 -7.07 6.94
C PHE A 116 -6.71 -8.30 6.69
N LEU A 117 -7.11 -9.00 7.76
CA LEU A 117 -8.00 -10.15 7.66
C LEU A 117 -9.30 -9.77 6.95
N ALA A 118 -9.98 -8.70 7.37
CA ALA A 118 -11.24 -8.25 6.76
C ALA A 118 -11.08 -7.88 5.28
N ARG A 119 -9.99 -7.21 4.89
CA ARG A 119 -9.69 -6.89 3.48
C ARG A 119 -9.44 -8.13 2.64
N MET A 120 -8.81 -9.15 3.21
CA MET A 120 -8.46 -10.38 2.50
C MET A 120 -9.59 -11.40 2.47
N THR A 121 -10.56 -11.33 3.39
CA THR A 121 -11.73 -12.22 3.46
C THR A 121 -13.02 -11.58 2.95
N GLY A 122 -13.08 -10.26 2.80
CA GLY A 122 -14.26 -9.49 2.33
C GLY A 122 -14.27 -9.20 0.82
N ASP A 123 -15.20 -9.84 0.11
CA ASP A 123 -15.73 -9.60 -1.25
C ASP A 123 -14.76 -9.48 -2.44
N GLY A 124 -14.13 -10.63 -2.76
CA GLY A 124 -13.50 -10.91 -4.05
C GLY A 124 -14.41 -11.57 -5.09
N THR A 125 -15.66 -11.11 -5.28
CA THR A 125 -16.39 -11.38 -6.54
C THR A 125 -15.98 -10.34 -7.60
N GLY A 126 -14.73 -10.44 -8.01
CA GLY A 126 -14.19 -9.75 -9.18
C GLY A 126 -13.53 -10.76 -10.09
N ASN A 127 -14.26 -11.82 -10.43
CA ASN A 127 -13.85 -12.75 -11.48
C ASN A 127 -14.00 -12.01 -12.81
N ASP A 128 -12.98 -12.10 -13.67
CA ASP A 128 -13.01 -11.63 -15.05
C ASP A 128 -14.26 -12.12 -15.77
N SER A 129 -15.09 -11.20 -16.25
CA SER A 129 -15.88 -11.33 -17.49
C SER A 129 -16.49 -9.98 -17.84
N GLY A 130 -16.24 -9.52 -19.06
CA GLY A 130 -16.83 -8.30 -19.59
C GLY A 130 -18.35 -8.39 -19.60
N ALA A 131 -18.99 -7.53 -18.83
CA ALA A 131 -20.33 -7.02 -19.08
C ALA A 131 -20.47 -5.76 -18.23
N GLN A 132 -20.53 -4.61 -18.89
CA GLN A 132 -21.06 -3.41 -18.27
C GLN A 132 -22.58 -3.57 -18.15
N PRO A 133 -23.16 -3.29 -16.98
CA PRO A 133 -24.39 -2.52 -16.98
C PRO A 133 -24.26 -1.27 -16.12
N ASP A 134 -24.93 -0.25 -16.62
CA ASP A 134 -24.98 1.09 -16.09
C ASP A 134 -25.57 1.18 -14.69
N GLY A 135 -25.12 2.21 -13.98
CA GLY A 135 -26.00 3.00 -13.13
C GLY A 135 -26.36 2.40 -11.77
N GLN A 136 -25.40 2.32 -10.85
CA GLN A 136 -25.62 2.82 -9.48
C GLN A 136 -24.31 2.99 -8.74
N ALA A 137 -24.04 4.24 -8.36
CA ALA A 137 -22.90 4.66 -7.57
C ALA A 137 -22.95 4.01 -6.17
N ARG A 138 -22.39 2.81 -6.03
CA ARG A 138 -22.00 2.28 -4.73
C ARG A 138 -20.71 2.99 -4.30
N LYS A 139 -20.89 3.99 -3.44
CA LYS A 139 -19.85 4.60 -2.62
C LYS A 139 -19.07 3.48 -1.93
N GLN A 140 -17.93 3.10 -2.49
CA GLN A 140 -16.94 2.33 -1.76
C GLN A 140 -16.33 3.27 -0.72
N ALA A 141 -16.87 3.20 0.50
CA ALA A 141 -16.22 3.77 1.66
C ALA A 141 -14.90 3.00 1.83
N GLY A 142 -13.82 3.53 1.26
CA GLY A 142 -12.47 3.11 1.61
C GLY A 142 -12.36 3.21 3.12
N ASN A 143 -12.11 2.07 3.77
CA ASN A 143 -11.86 2.00 5.20
C ASN A 143 -10.53 2.72 5.50
N VAL A 144 -10.57 4.05 5.48
CA VAL A 144 -9.60 4.86 6.18
C VAL A 144 -9.84 4.55 7.64
N VAL A 145 -8.92 3.82 8.26
CA VAL A 145 -8.88 3.66 9.71
C VAL A 145 -8.91 5.07 10.29
N ARG A 146 -10.08 5.48 10.79
CA ARG A 146 -10.24 6.74 11.49
C ARG A 146 -9.40 6.61 12.76
N PHE A 147 -8.36 7.41 12.89
CA PHE A 147 -7.74 7.61 14.19
C PHE A 147 -8.84 8.07 15.17
N PRO A 148 -9.04 7.40 16.33
CA PRO A 148 -9.99 7.86 17.33
C PRO A 148 -9.51 9.20 17.88
N GLY A 149 -10.16 10.25 17.44
CA GLY A 149 -9.77 11.64 17.65
C GLY A 149 -10.16 12.49 16.44
N ILE A 150 -11.41 12.39 15.99
CA ILE A 150 -11.98 13.48 15.21
C ILE A 150 -12.00 14.64 16.18
N ALA A 151 -11.16 15.65 15.95
CA ALA A 151 -11.39 16.97 16.54
C ALA A 151 -12.84 17.30 16.17
N GLU A 152 -13.71 17.44 17.16
CA GLU A 152 -15.13 17.73 16.93
C GLU A 152 -15.22 18.85 15.87
N PRO A 153 -16.08 18.69 14.84
CA PRO A 153 -16.18 19.64 13.74
C PRO A 153 -16.89 20.94 14.17
N ASP A 154 -16.56 21.46 15.35
CA ASP A 154 -16.86 22.83 15.73
C ASP A 154 -15.83 23.74 15.06
N GLY A 155 -16.29 24.43 14.01
CA GLY A 155 -15.56 25.55 13.42
C GLY A 155 -14.74 25.23 12.17
N GLN A 156 -15.26 24.41 11.24
CA GLN A 156 -14.75 24.41 9.87
C GLN A 156 -15.14 25.73 9.19
N ASP A 157 -14.17 26.63 9.08
CA ASP A 157 -14.34 27.89 8.36
C ASP A 157 -14.44 27.64 6.85
N ALA A 158 -15.33 28.36 6.16
CA ALA A 158 -15.44 28.34 4.71
C ALA A 158 -14.11 28.68 4.01
N GLY A 159 -13.25 29.49 4.63
CA GLY A 159 -11.89 29.76 4.16
C GLY A 159 -11.01 28.52 4.14
N TRP A 160 -11.00 27.74 5.22
CA TRP A 160 -10.24 26.48 5.27
C TRP A 160 -10.80 25.44 4.31
N ALA A 161 -12.13 25.33 4.20
CA ALA A 161 -12.77 24.39 3.28
C ALA A 161 -12.30 24.58 1.82
N ARG A 162 -12.17 25.84 1.36
CA ARG A 162 -11.66 26.15 0.02
C ARG A 162 -10.19 25.79 -0.18
N ILE A 163 -9.35 26.00 0.84
CA ILE A 163 -7.92 25.64 0.80
C ILE A 163 -7.77 24.11 0.81
N SER A 164 -8.55 23.43 1.64
CA SER A 164 -8.59 21.97 1.74
C SER A 164 -9.03 21.32 0.43
N ASP A 165 -10.06 21.85 -0.25
CA ASP A 165 -10.50 21.38 -1.57
C ASP A 165 -9.41 21.53 -2.64
N ARG A 166 -8.67 22.66 -2.63
CA ARG A 166 -7.51 22.85 -3.52
C ARG A 166 -6.41 21.82 -3.24
N LEU A 167 -6.10 21.58 -1.98
CA LEU A 167 -5.12 20.56 -1.57
C LEU A 167 -5.55 19.15 -1.99
N GLN A 168 -6.85 18.85 -1.89
CA GLN A 168 -7.42 17.58 -2.35
C GLN A 168 -7.27 17.42 -3.86
N ARG A 169 -7.58 18.46 -4.64
CA ARG A 169 -7.43 18.44 -6.11
C ARG A 169 -5.97 18.31 -6.53
N ALA A 170 -5.04 18.93 -5.80
CA ALA A 170 -3.61 18.86 -6.09
C ALA A 170 -3.00 17.49 -5.79
N ASN A 171 -3.32 16.91 -4.63
CA ASN A 171 -2.85 15.57 -4.25
C ASN A 171 -3.87 14.84 -3.34
N PRO A 172 -4.77 14.03 -3.93
CA PRO A 172 -5.80 13.33 -3.17
C PRO A 172 -5.25 12.37 -2.11
N HIS A 173 -4.09 11.76 -2.37
CA HIS A 173 -3.51 10.77 -1.45
C HIS A 173 -2.91 11.42 -0.20
N THR A 174 -2.12 12.48 -0.39
CA THR A 174 -1.59 13.27 0.74
C THR A 174 -2.72 13.93 1.52
N HIS A 175 -3.77 14.39 0.83
CA HIS A 175 -4.93 14.97 1.49
C HIS A 175 -5.65 13.98 2.39
N ALA A 176 -5.99 12.80 1.87
CA ALA A 176 -6.68 11.77 2.64
C ALA A 176 -5.88 11.31 3.87
N ALA A 177 -4.55 11.22 3.77
CA ALA A 177 -3.69 10.73 4.85
C ALA A 177 -3.44 11.77 5.96
N TRP A 178 -3.20 13.03 5.60
CA TRP A 178 -2.65 14.02 6.53
C TRP A 178 -3.46 15.32 6.67
N ILE A 179 -4.31 15.66 5.70
CA ILE A 179 -5.01 16.96 5.65
C ILE A 179 -6.48 16.81 6.03
N ALA A 180 -7.14 15.72 5.62
CA ALA A 180 -8.55 15.48 5.86
C ALA A 180 -8.93 15.45 7.36
N GLY A 181 -7.98 15.07 8.23
CA GLY A 181 -8.16 15.06 9.68
C GLY A 181 -7.88 16.40 10.38
N LEU A 182 -7.51 17.45 9.64
CA LEU A 182 -7.23 18.77 10.22
C LEU A 182 -8.51 19.60 10.30
N ALA A 183 -8.81 20.11 11.49
CA ALA A 183 -9.76 21.20 11.66
C ALA A 183 -9.03 22.53 11.42
N GLY A 184 -9.64 23.45 10.68
CA GLY A 184 -8.97 24.68 10.29
C GLY A 184 -9.91 25.86 10.23
N ARG A 185 -9.38 27.03 10.58
CA ARG A 185 -10.06 28.32 10.47
C ARG A 185 -9.14 29.41 9.96
N VAL A 186 -9.72 30.40 9.28
CA VAL A 186 -8.99 31.52 8.72
C VAL A 186 -9.36 32.77 9.52
N GLU A 187 -8.36 33.34 10.19
CA GLU A 187 -8.50 34.61 10.91
C GLU A 187 -7.66 35.64 10.15
N GLU A 188 -8.33 36.56 9.44
CA GLU A 188 -7.68 37.62 8.64
C GLU A 188 -6.63 37.07 7.65
N ASP A 189 -5.33 37.24 7.94
CA ASP A 189 -4.20 36.78 7.13
C ASP A 189 -3.53 35.51 7.67
N ARG A 190 -4.16 34.83 8.64
CA ARG A 190 -3.62 33.67 9.34
C ARG A 190 -4.52 32.44 9.22
N LEU A 191 -3.93 31.33 8.80
CA LEU A 191 -4.55 30.01 8.85
C LEU A 191 -4.18 29.32 10.16
N ILE A 192 -5.17 28.88 10.94
CA ILE A 192 -4.98 28.13 12.17
C ILE A 192 -5.49 26.71 11.94
N LEU A 193 -4.62 25.71 12.10
CA LEU A 193 -4.91 24.30 11.90
C LEU A 193 -4.75 23.55 13.22
N ARG A 194 -5.76 22.74 13.56
CA ARG A 194 -5.74 21.79 14.68
C ARG A 194 -5.63 20.37 14.14
N ALA A 195 -4.58 19.68 14.58
CA ALA A 195 -4.31 18.30 14.23
C ALA A 195 -4.80 17.34 15.33
N PRO A 196 -5.17 16.11 14.98
CA PRO A 196 -5.74 15.13 15.92
C PRO A 196 -4.72 14.61 16.94
N SER A 197 -3.43 14.90 16.78
CA SER A 197 -2.39 14.63 17.77
C SER A 197 -1.16 15.52 17.57
N ARG A 198 -0.28 15.60 18.60
CA ARG A 198 1.04 16.25 18.49
C ARG A 198 1.92 15.64 17.40
N PHE A 199 1.88 14.32 17.22
CA PHE A 199 2.64 13.65 16.14
C PHE A 199 2.14 14.11 14.77
N HIS A 200 0.81 14.14 14.60
CA HIS A 200 0.18 14.62 13.36
C HIS A 200 0.54 16.08 13.08
N ALA A 201 0.45 16.95 14.10
CA ALA A 201 0.85 18.36 14.00
C ALA A 201 2.32 18.53 13.59
N ARG A 202 3.22 17.73 14.18
CA ARG A 202 4.66 17.75 13.86
C ARG A 202 4.91 17.31 12.42
N HIS A 203 4.30 16.21 11.99
CA HIS A 203 4.49 15.71 10.63
C HIS A 203 4.03 16.74 9.58
N VAL A 204 2.83 17.30 9.75
CA VAL A 204 2.28 18.33 8.86
C VAL A 204 3.16 19.58 8.87
N SER A 205 3.62 20.00 10.05
CA SER A 205 4.50 21.17 10.20
C SER A 205 5.86 21.00 9.52
N THR A 206 6.41 19.78 9.50
CA THR A 206 7.75 19.51 8.93
C THR A 206 7.69 19.26 7.43
N HIS A 207 6.70 18.52 6.93
CA HIS A 207 6.71 18.02 5.55
C HIS A 207 5.69 18.68 4.65
N LEU A 208 4.60 19.21 5.20
CA LEU A 208 3.45 19.70 4.42
C LEU A 208 3.22 21.21 4.56
N ARG A 209 3.96 21.87 5.45
CA ARG A 209 3.83 23.32 5.72
C ARG A 209 3.92 24.16 4.45
N ASP A 210 4.93 23.94 3.62
CA ASP A 210 5.15 24.76 2.42
C ASP A 210 4.04 24.55 1.38
N THR A 211 3.54 23.31 1.28
CA THR A 211 2.42 22.99 0.36
C THR A 211 1.13 23.66 0.82
N ILE A 212 0.83 23.60 2.12
CA ILE A 212 -0.35 24.26 2.70
C ILE A 212 -0.21 25.79 2.56
N TYR A 213 0.98 26.34 2.82
CA TYR A 213 1.27 27.77 2.65
C TYR A 213 1.06 28.24 1.22
N SER A 214 1.61 27.53 0.23
CA SER A 214 1.46 27.87 -1.18
C SER A 214 -0.01 27.94 -1.60
N MET A 215 -0.83 26.98 -1.14
CA MET A 215 -2.27 26.98 -1.45
C MET A 215 -3.04 28.06 -0.69
N ALA A 216 -2.69 28.31 0.57
CA ALA A 216 -3.31 29.33 1.42
C ALA A 216 -2.97 30.77 0.96
N ALA A 217 -1.76 31.00 0.44
CA ALA A 217 -1.29 32.30 -0.04
C ALA A 217 -2.13 32.84 -1.20
N LEU A 218 -2.78 31.96 -1.98
CA LEU A 218 -3.73 32.35 -3.03
C LEU A 218 -4.97 33.07 -2.48
N ASP A 219 -5.27 32.92 -1.18
CA ASP A 219 -6.35 33.64 -0.49
C ASP A 219 -5.84 34.81 0.36
N GLY A 220 -4.58 35.23 0.17
CA GLY A 220 -3.98 36.32 0.93
C GLY A 220 -3.46 35.93 2.32
N ILE A 221 -3.43 34.63 2.65
CA ILE A 221 -2.89 34.14 3.93
C ILE A 221 -1.36 34.25 3.94
N ARG A 222 -0.82 34.87 4.99
CA ARG A 222 0.61 35.13 5.18
C ARG A 222 1.23 34.32 6.31
N ARG A 223 0.41 33.73 7.19
CA ARG A 223 0.88 32.98 8.36
C ARG A 223 0.09 31.70 8.56
N ILE A 224 0.78 30.64 9.02
CA ILE A 224 0.15 29.36 9.36
C ILE A 224 0.55 28.95 10.78
N SER A 225 -0.45 28.65 11.61
CA SER A 225 -0.31 28.02 12.92
C SER A 225 -0.80 26.58 12.82
N ILE A 226 -0.02 25.61 13.32
CA ILE A 226 -0.44 24.21 13.39
C ILE A 226 -0.29 23.76 14.84
N GLU A 227 -1.40 23.42 15.47
CA GLU A 227 -1.47 23.00 16.87
C GLU A 227 -1.96 21.55 16.94
N GLY A 228 -1.31 20.73 17.78
CA GLY A 228 -1.79 19.39 18.08
C GLY A 228 -2.61 19.41 19.36
N ILE A 229 -3.73 18.67 19.38
CA ILE A 229 -4.48 18.47 20.62
C ILE A 229 -3.68 17.54 21.56
N ASP A 230 -3.55 17.93 22.82
CA ASP A 230 -3.12 17.04 23.90
C ASP A 230 -4.29 16.17 24.33
N ARG A 231 -4.05 14.86 24.41
CA ARG A 231 -4.97 13.96 25.13
C ARG A 231 -4.78 14.12 26.63
#